data_AF-A0A7V6MXB8-F1
#
_entry.id   AF-A0A7V6MXB8-F1
#
_cell.length_a   1.000
_cell.length_b   1.000
_cell.length_c   1.000
_cell.angle_alpha   90.00
_cell.angle_beta   90.00
_cell.angle_gamma   90.00
#
_symmetry.space_group_name_H-M   'P 1'
#
loop_
_entity.id
_entity.type
_entity.pdbx_description
1 polymer ?
#
loop_
_entity_poly.entity_id
_entity_poly.type
_entity_poly.pdbx_seq_one_letter_code
_entity_poly.pdbx_strand_id
1 'polypeptide(L)'
;MVTIRQRKGVIIGIIWSFVAWVPFYTEYLGRFRSYIGLPAALGLNLELALKRGDAFVFSILLGAGIGFFAASLIDFFATGVKIIGLFPSRKKRLLRRGL
;
A
#
# COMPACT_ATOMS: atom_id res chain seq x y z
N MET A 1 -13.74 -6.43 6.31
CA MET A 1 -12.79 -6.56 7.44
C MET A 1 -11.41 -6.17 6.94
N VAL A 2 -10.70 -5.29 7.66
CA VAL A 2 -9.33 -4.91 7.31
C VAL A 2 -8.39 -6.06 7.66
N THR A 3 -7.56 -6.49 6.72
CA THR A 3 -6.64 -7.61 6.95
C THR A 3 -5.42 -7.17 7.77
N ILE A 4 -4.77 -8.12 8.46
CA ILE A 4 -3.55 -7.83 9.25
C ILE A 4 -2.45 -7.23 8.36
N ARG A 5 -2.38 -7.64 7.09
CA ARG A 5 -1.43 -7.12 6.11
C ARG A 5 -1.73 -5.66 5.77
N GLN A 6 -2.99 -5.30 5.53
CA GLN A 6 -3.39 -3.91 5.31
C GLN A 6 -3.07 -3.02 6.51
N ARG A 7 -3.32 -3.49 7.73
CA ARG A 7 -2.96 -2.77 8.96
C ARG A 7 -1.45 -2.56 9.07
N LYS A 8 -0.65 -3.59 8.80
CA LYS A 8 0.82 -3.47 8.75
C LYS A 8 1.28 -2.52 7.64
N GLY A 9 0.66 -2.56 6.46
CA GLY A 9 0.95 -1.65 5.35
C GLY A 9 0.73 -0.19 5.71
N VAL A 10 -0.37 0.12 6.40
CA VAL A 10 -0.63 1.47 6.92
C VAL A 10 0.47 1.89 7.90
N ILE A 11 0.81 1.05 8.88
CA ILE A 11 1.85 1.37 9.87
C ILE A 11 3.20 1.62 9.19
N ILE A 12 3.59 0.76 8.23
CA ILE A 12 4.82 0.93 7.46
C ILE A 12 4.78 2.22 6.64
N GLY A 13 3.64 2.53 6.01
CA GLY A 13 3.45 3.78 5.26
C GLY A 13 3.56 5.04 6.12
N ILE A 14 3.05 5.00 7.36
CA ILE A 14 3.22 6.07 8.34
C ILE A 14 4.69 6.22 8.72
N ILE A 15 5.37 5.14 9.10
CA ILE A 15 6.80 5.16 9.46
C ILE A 15 7.63 5.69 8.29
N TRP A 16 7.35 5.24 7.07
CA TRP A 16 8.01 5.73 5.86
C TRP A 16 7.79 7.23 5.65
N SER A 17 6.62 7.76 5.99
CA SER A 17 6.34 9.20 5.93
C SER A 17 7.19 10.00 6.92
N PHE A 18 7.38 9.51 8.15
CA PHE A 18 8.29 10.14 9.11
C PHE A 18 9.74 10.12 8.61
N VAL A 19 10.18 8.98 8.08
CA VAL A 19 11.55 8.84 7.55
C VAL A 19 11.76 9.70 6.30
N ALA A 20 10.71 9.97 5.51
CA ALA A 20 10.77 10.79 4.31
C ALA A 20 11.25 12.23 4.56
N TRP A 21 11.03 12.76 5.76
CA TRP A 21 11.47 14.10 6.14
C TRP A 21 12.98 14.18 6.42
N VAL A 22 13.62 13.07 6.78
CA VAL A 22 15.08 13.02 7.01
C VAL A 22 15.88 13.40 5.75
N PRO A 23 15.74 12.71 4.59
CA PRO A 23 16.43 13.11 3.36
C PRO A 23 15.85 14.37 2.73
N PHE A 24 14.68 14.84 3.19
CA PHE A 24 14.14 16.12 2.76
C PHE A 24 14.95 17.28 3.37
N TYR A 25 15.29 17.20 4.65
CA TYR A 25 16.08 18.21 5.37
C TYR A 25 17.60 17.97 5.30
N THR A 26 18.05 16.76 4.99
CA THR A 26 19.47 16.42 4.91
C THR A 26 19.88 16.10 3.47
N GLU A 27 20.87 16.82 2.95
CA GLU A 27 21.48 16.52 1.64
C GLU A 27 22.24 15.18 1.61
N TYR A 28 22.42 14.53 2.78
CA TYR A 28 23.19 13.30 2.96
C TYR A 28 22.71 12.08 2.17
N LEU A 29 21.49 12.11 1.61
CA LEU A 29 20.84 10.96 0.94
C LEU A 29 20.48 11.25 -0.52
N GLY A 30 21.23 12.11 -1.22
CA GLY A 30 20.91 12.56 -2.58
C GLY A 30 20.50 11.47 -3.58
N ARG A 31 21.13 10.28 -3.54
CA ARG A 31 20.81 9.17 -4.46
C ARG A 31 19.52 8.41 -4.09
N PHE A 32 19.12 8.41 -2.82
CA PHE A 32 17.91 7.70 -2.33
C PHE A 32 16.75 8.65 -2.01
N ARG A 33 16.98 9.97 -2.07
CA ARG A 33 16.00 11.02 -1.80
C ARG A 33 14.74 10.89 -2.66
N SER A 34 14.89 10.52 -3.93
CA SER A 34 13.76 10.34 -4.85
C SER A 34 12.78 9.26 -4.38
N TYR A 35 13.27 8.20 -3.76
CA TYR A 35 12.43 7.11 -3.26
C TYR A 35 11.98 7.35 -1.83
N ILE A 36 12.89 7.75 -0.94
CA ILE A 36 12.58 7.87 0.50
C ILE A 36 11.79 9.16 0.78
N GLY A 37 12.10 10.26 0.10
CA GLY A 37 11.47 11.58 0.30
C GLY A 37 10.13 11.78 -0.42
N LEU A 38 9.64 10.76 -1.12
CA LEU A 38 8.43 10.84 -1.96
C LEU A 38 7.19 11.29 -1.15
N PRO A 39 6.90 10.72 0.05
CA PRO A 39 5.76 11.17 0.87
C PRO A 39 5.86 12.65 1.30
N ALA A 40 7.05 13.12 1.67
CA ALA A 40 7.27 14.49 2.10
C ALA A 40 7.09 15.48 0.94
N ALA A 41 7.66 15.16 -0.24
CA ALA A 41 7.49 15.97 -1.45
C ALA A 41 6.03 16.05 -1.90
N LEU A 42 5.29 14.94 -1.84
CA LEU A 42 3.86 14.92 -2.14
C LEU A 42 3.04 15.73 -1.12
N GLY A 43 3.36 15.61 0.17
CA GLY A 43 2.72 16.40 1.23
C GLY A 43 2.88 17.90 1.01
N LEU A 44 4.09 18.35 0.68
CA LEU A 44 4.39 19.75 0.36
C LEU A 44 3.66 20.25 -0.88
N ASN A 45 3.65 19.46 -1.96
CA ASN A 45 2.94 19.84 -3.18
C ASN A 45 1.42 19.96 -2.95
N LEU A 46 0.85 19.12 -2.08
CA LEU A 46 -0.56 19.21 -1.69
C LEU A 46 -0.87 20.44 -0.86
N GLU A 47 -0.01 20.78 0.10
CA GLU A 47 -0.15 22.05 0.84
C GLU A 47 -0.09 23.24 -0.10
N LEU A 48 0.86 23.25 -1.05
CA LEU A 48 1.03 24.33 -2.02
C LEU A 48 -0.19 24.45 -2.95
N ALA A 49 -0.73 23.32 -3.41
CA ALA A 49 -1.89 23.28 -4.29
C ALA A 49 -3.18 23.72 -3.59
N LEU A 50 -3.37 23.30 -2.33
CA LEU A 50 -4.55 23.63 -1.53
C LEU A 50 -4.44 24.99 -0.83
N LYS A 51 -3.25 25.57 -0.78
CA LYS A 51 -2.90 26.81 -0.05
C LYS A 51 -3.34 26.80 1.41
N ARG A 52 -3.49 25.61 2.00
CA ARG A 52 -4.01 25.39 3.35
C ARG A 52 -3.62 24.00 3.84
N GLY A 53 -3.36 23.91 5.14
CA GLY A 53 -3.08 22.64 5.83
C GLY A 53 -1.62 22.56 6.27
N ASP A 54 -1.19 21.35 6.60
CA ASP A 54 0.17 21.05 7.04
C ASP A 54 0.72 19.92 6.16
N ALA A 55 1.79 20.20 5.41
CA ALA A 55 2.47 19.23 4.57
C ALA A 55 2.88 17.97 5.32
N PHE A 56 3.21 18.07 6.62
CA PHE A 56 3.53 16.93 7.44
C PHE A 56 2.34 15.99 7.59
N VAL A 57 1.17 16.54 7.93
CA VAL A 57 -0.07 15.76 8.06
C VAL A 57 -0.48 15.16 6.71
N PHE A 58 -0.38 15.92 5.61
CA PHE A 58 -0.65 15.40 4.28
C PHE A 58 0.31 14.27 3.89
N SER A 59 1.60 14.38 4.22
CA SER A 59 2.59 13.34 3.94
C SER A 59 2.25 12.02 4.64
N ILE A 60 1.81 12.09 5.91
CA ILE A 60 1.37 10.91 6.68
C ILE A 60 0.13 10.30 6.06
N LEU A 61 -0.86 11.13 5.68
CA LEU A 61 -2.09 10.65 5.09
C LEU A 61 -1.83 9.92 3.76
N LEU A 62 -0.97 10.51 2.91
CA LEU A 62 -0.56 9.93 1.65
C LEU A 62 0.25 8.66 1.84
N GLY A 63 1.24 8.65 2.73
CA GLY A 63 2.04 7.45 2.98
C GLY A 63 1.22 6.32 3.58
N ALA A 64 0.29 6.61 4.49
CA ALA A 64 -0.68 5.64 5.00
C ALA A 64 -1.57 5.09 3.87
N GLY A 65 -2.06 5.97 2.98
CA GLY A 65 -2.87 5.59 1.83
C GLY A 65 -2.12 4.71 0.83
N ILE A 66 -0.89 5.08 0.49
CA ILE A 66 0.00 4.30 -0.40
C ILE A 66 0.33 2.95 0.25
N GLY A 67 0.65 2.92 1.53
CA GLY A 67 0.94 1.69 2.28
C GLY A 67 -0.26 0.75 2.34
N PHE A 68 -1.47 1.30 2.56
CA PHE A 68 -2.72 0.54 2.50
C PHE A 68 -3.00 0.00 1.10
N PHE A 69 -2.82 0.82 0.07
CA PHE A 69 -3.05 0.45 -1.33
C PHE A 69 -2.09 -0.66 -1.76
N ALA A 70 -0.79 -0.50 -1.49
CA ALA A 70 0.23 -1.51 -1.79
C ALA A 70 -0.06 -2.84 -1.06
N ALA A 71 -0.41 -2.79 0.23
CA ALA A 71 -0.76 -3.99 0.98
C ALA A 71 -2.03 -4.66 0.46
N SER A 72 -3.02 -3.89 0.03
CA SER A 72 -4.25 -4.42 -0.59
C SER A 72 -3.97 -5.08 -1.93
N LEU A 73 -3.06 -4.49 -2.73
CA LEU A 73 -2.64 -5.05 -4.00
C LEU A 73 -1.88 -6.36 -3.80
N ILE A 74 -0.98 -6.41 -2.81
CA ILE A 74 -0.29 -7.64 -2.41
C ILE A 74 -1.28 -8.69 -1.94
N ASP A 75 -2.29 -8.32 -1.14
CA ASP A 75 -3.32 -9.27 -0.71
C ASP A 75 -4.11 -9.79 -1.91
N PHE A 76 -4.51 -8.92 -2.85
CA PHE A 76 -5.21 -9.30 -4.07
C PHE A 76 -4.43 -10.31 -4.91
N PHE A 77 -3.13 -10.10 -5.10
CA PHE A 77 -2.28 -11.07 -5.80
C PHE A 77 -2.04 -12.34 -4.99
N ALA A 78 -1.81 -12.23 -3.69
CA ALA A 78 -1.51 -13.36 -2.80
C ALA A 78 -2.72 -14.28 -2.57
N THR A 79 -3.94 -13.74 -2.65
CA THR A 79 -5.15 -14.58 -2.57
C THR A 79 -5.30 -15.44 -3.82
N GLY A 80 -4.51 -15.15 -4.86
CA GLY A 80 -4.68 -15.68 -6.20
C GLY A 80 -6.00 -15.17 -6.73
N VAL A 81 -6.01 -14.47 -7.86
CA VAL A 81 -7.24 -14.33 -8.62
C VAL A 81 -7.64 -15.75 -9.03
N LYS A 82 -8.39 -16.43 -8.15
CA LYS A 82 -9.08 -17.67 -8.46
C LYS A 82 -10.18 -17.21 -9.38
N ILE A 83 -9.88 -17.12 -10.68
CA ILE A 83 -10.88 -16.88 -11.70
C ILE A 83 -11.82 -18.09 -11.63
N ILE A 84 -12.89 -17.94 -10.84
CA ILE A 84 -13.96 -18.93 -10.71
C ILE A 84 -14.61 -18.96 -12.10
N GLY A 85 -14.18 -19.92 -12.92
CA GLY A 85 -14.63 -20.09 -14.30
C GLY A 85 -13.59 -20.62 -15.30
N LEU A 86 -12.28 -20.49 -15.01
CA LEU A 86 -11.26 -20.80 -16.05
C LEU A 86 -10.74 -22.24 -16.05
N PHE A 87 -10.91 -22.97 -14.94
CA PHE A 87 -10.62 -24.40 -14.88
C PHE A 87 -11.88 -25.15 -14.43
N PRO A 88 -12.61 -25.83 -15.34
CA PRO A 88 -13.59 -26.81 -14.91
C PRO A 88 -12.81 -27.90 -14.18
N SER A 89 -12.98 -27.95 -12.86
CA SER A 89 -12.51 -29.05 -12.02
C SER A 89 -13.07 -30.34 -12.61
N ARG A 90 -12.25 -31.04 -13.40
CA ARG A 90 -12.66 -32.28 -14.06
C ARG A 90 -13.01 -33.30 -12.98
N LYS A 91 -14.30 -33.65 -12.99
CA LYS A 91 -14.89 -34.90 -12.49
C LYS A 91 -14.62 -35.23 -11.01
N LYS A 92 -15.44 -34.68 -10.12
CA LYS A 92 -15.93 -35.49 -8.99
C LYS A 92 -16.80 -36.61 -9.57
N ARG A 93 -16.21 -37.79 -9.75
CA ARG A 93 -16.93 -39.04 -10.04
C ARG A 93 -17.83 -39.30 -8.82
N LEU A 94 -19.11 -39.01 -8.95
CA LEU A 94 -20.12 -39.37 -7.96
C LEU A 94 -20.08 -40.89 -7.82
N LEU A 95 -19.59 -41.36 -6.67
CA LEU A 95 -19.79 -42.73 -6.22
C LEU A 95 -21.29 -42.91 -6.05
N ARG A 96 -21.96 -43.52 -7.04
CA ARG A 96 -23.26 -44.14 -6.86
C ARG A 96 -23.07 -45.29 -5.87
N ARG A 97 -23.25 -44.99 -4.57
CA ARG A 97 -23.82 -45.94 -3.62
C ARG A 97 -25.34 -45.84 -3.79
N GLY A 98 -25.98 -46.96 -4.09
CA GLY A 98 -27.44 -47.05 -4.10
C GLY A 98 -27.94 -48.31 -4.78
N LEU A 99 -28.08 -49.34 -3.93
CA LEU A 99 -28.90 -50.57 -4.01
C LEU A 99 -28.56 -51.59 -5.10
#